data_AF-A0A1F3YCC2-F1
#
_entry.id   AF-A0A1F3YCC2-F1
#
_cell.length_a   1.000
_cell.length_b   1.000
_cell.length_c   1.000
_cell.angle_alpha   90.00
_cell.angle_beta   90.00
_cell.angle_gamma   90.00
#
_symmetry.space_group_name_H-M   'P 1'
#
loop_
_entity.id
_entity.type
_entity.pdbx_description
1 polymer ?
#
loop_
_entity_poly.entity_id
_entity_poly.type
_entity_poly.pdbx_seq_one_letter_code
_entity_poly.pdbx_strand_id
1 'polypeptide(L)'
;MPEMKFLELAKKNRVFQFMASVKMAVPLMLGLAVIVAIGTVVESRYNAQLAGILVYRSSWFEALMVLLWINILFATLARFPFKKKHTGFVITHIGLLALLAGGMITGRYGIDGQLRIVEGQSGNRVVLPELTLEVGDLKQHTVASYPIKRGLDMRTGSGLHFSGLKKAGLVIEKFLPFVFREQSYTSAPAGSDIPDVALNFSLKGSMFGPAGDWLHSKDRPEGQMGPTLFRLVVDGSDGAPNSKIVNKRVDHGVAPKVAQRGGSGALLIVKDTSGAELAKISLSDLKKKSRSVKGVTISLVKTYQQAVVAENKLVDQGGKGVNPAIELRLQQGRDGKPVREISFANYPDFSLNGGASLGVLFQYVPGNELSEAQAAVSETQIEFRASSQDPGRVTLALLKDGKRIFSKAAKTGETIETPWMPQGGHSGIKISVDSIIPRAILTNSVQPIEIAPGASLPESAIFVRPESSDSPENAGIWLVEGDFKTLQAGQNTYDLHYGSRRLDLPFSLSLEKFEKIDYPGSEMPMSFQSTVRVNGEGEPILISMNEPLKFLGYTLYQSSYELGQGGPSASIFSVNKDPGRPVKYAGSLILCVGIMIFSIMKSEWYKKKHLKGTA
;
A
#
# COMPACT_ATOMS: atom_id res chain seq x y z
N MET A 1 -18.87 55.72 20.26
CA MET A 1 -19.29 54.43 20.85
C MET A 1 -20.37 53.67 20.04
N PRO A 2 -20.24 53.46 18.71
CA PRO A 2 -21.17 52.61 17.95
C PRO A 2 -20.93 51.09 18.15
N GLU A 3 -19.67 50.66 18.31
CA GLU A 3 -19.30 49.24 18.45
C GLU A 3 -19.82 48.61 19.75
N MET A 4 -19.85 49.35 20.87
CA MET A 4 -20.40 48.86 22.13
C MET A 4 -21.90 48.60 22.05
N LYS A 5 -22.65 49.43 21.30
CA LYS A 5 -24.09 49.20 21.07
C LYS A 5 -24.33 47.95 20.22
N PHE A 6 -23.51 47.72 19.19
CA PHE A 6 -23.66 46.54 18.32
C PHE A 6 -23.50 45.23 19.09
N LEU A 7 -22.47 45.11 19.94
CA LEU A 7 -22.24 43.87 20.69
C LEU A 7 -23.31 43.64 21.77
N GLU A 8 -23.78 44.71 22.42
CA GLU A 8 -24.92 44.68 23.35
C GLU A 8 -26.21 44.18 22.67
N LEU A 9 -26.48 44.65 21.45
CA LEU A 9 -27.60 44.18 20.62
C LEU A 9 -27.41 42.72 20.18
N ALA A 10 -26.21 42.34 19.75
CA ALA A 10 -25.90 40.98 19.33
C ALA A 10 -26.08 39.97 20.46
N LYS A 11 -25.72 40.32 21.70
CA LYS A 11 -25.90 39.45 22.89
C LYS A 11 -27.35 39.15 23.25
N LYS A 12 -28.28 40.01 22.84
CA LYS A 12 -29.72 39.79 23.02
C LYS A 12 -30.30 38.85 21.95
N ASN A 13 -29.57 38.61 20.86
CA ASN A 13 -29.98 37.68 19.82
C ASN A 13 -29.90 36.23 20.30
N ARG A 14 -30.99 35.47 20.12
CA ARG A 14 -31.08 34.04 20.49
C ARG A 14 -30.00 33.20 19.80
N VAL A 15 -29.63 33.54 18.56
CA VAL A 15 -28.58 32.84 17.81
C VAL A 15 -27.22 33.01 18.49
N PHE A 16 -26.88 34.25 18.88
CA PHE A 16 -25.62 34.52 19.60
C PHE A 16 -25.56 33.76 20.92
N GLN A 17 -26.66 33.79 21.69
CA GLN A 17 -26.73 33.09 22.98
C GLN A 17 -26.59 31.58 22.83
N PHE A 18 -27.21 31.00 21.79
CA PHE A 18 -27.08 29.58 21.50
C PHE A 18 -25.66 29.21 21.07
N MET A 19 -25.05 29.98 20.16
CA MET A 19 -23.66 29.79 19.71
C MET A 19 -22.65 29.95 20.85
N ALA A 20 -22.91 30.81 21.83
CA ALA A 20 -22.08 31.00 23.02
C ALA A 20 -22.36 29.99 24.15
N SER A 21 -23.33 29.08 23.99
CA SER A 21 -23.84 28.27 25.09
C SER A 21 -23.03 27.00 25.34
N VAL A 22 -22.99 26.59 26.62
CA VAL A 22 -22.47 25.28 27.04
C VAL A 22 -23.34 24.13 26.51
N LYS A 23 -24.64 24.39 26.30
CA LYS A 23 -25.60 23.43 25.72
C LYS A 23 -25.24 23.03 24.29
N MET A 24 -24.56 23.91 23.55
CA MET A 24 -24.01 23.61 22.23
C MET A 24 -22.61 23.01 22.34
N ALA A 25 -21.76 23.58 23.20
CA ALA A 25 -20.36 23.17 23.33
C ALA A 25 -20.18 21.72 23.80
N VAL A 26 -20.91 21.28 24.83
CA VAL A 26 -20.71 19.95 25.43
C VAL A 26 -21.08 18.81 24.47
N PRO A 27 -22.27 18.80 23.83
CA PRO A 27 -22.58 17.79 22.82
C PRO A 27 -21.60 17.81 21.64
N LEU A 28 -21.18 18.99 21.18
CA LEU A 28 -20.21 19.12 20.09
C LEU A 28 -18.86 18.49 20.46
N MET A 29 -18.32 18.80 21.64
CA MET A 29 -17.05 18.22 22.11
C MET A 29 -17.15 16.71 22.35
N LEU A 30 -18.24 16.22 22.93
CA LEU A 30 -18.46 14.78 23.11
C LEU A 30 -18.59 14.07 21.76
N GLY A 31 -19.33 14.64 20.82
CA GLY A 31 -19.45 14.13 19.46
C GLY A 31 -18.09 14.07 18.76
N LEU A 32 -17.31 15.15 18.82
CA LEU A 32 -15.95 15.19 18.28
C LEU A 32 -15.04 14.15 18.93
N ALA A 33 -15.11 13.97 20.25
CA ALA A 33 -14.32 12.95 20.96
C ALA A 33 -14.67 11.53 20.49
N VAL A 34 -15.96 11.22 20.34
CA VAL A 34 -16.41 9.93 19.80
C VAL A 34 -15.96 9.75 18.36
N ILE A 35 -16.08 10.78 17.51
CA ILE A 35 -15.65 10.75 16.12
C ILE A 35 -14.14 10.48 16.01
N VAL A 36 -13.32 11.19 16.81
CA VAL A 36 -11.87 10.99 16.82
C VAL A 36 -11.54 9.59 17.30
N ALA A 37 -12.22 9.07 18.34
CA ALA A 37 -12.04 7.70 18.81
C ALA A 37 -12.39 6.66 17.73
N ILE A 38 -13.49 6.86 16.99
CA ILE A 38 -13.84 6.02 15.84
C ILE A 38 -12.75 6.10 14.77
N GLY A 39 -12.27 7.30 14.43
CA GLY A 39 -11.17 7.51 13.49
C GLY A 39 -9.92 6.74 13.87
N THR A 40 -9.53 6.78 15.16
CA THR A 40 -8.37 6.02 15.68
C THR A 40 -8.59 4.51 15.60
N VAL A 41 -9.81 4.01 15.84
CA VAL A 41 -10.13 2.59 15.66
C VAL A 41 -10.04 2.19 14.18
N VAL A 42 -10.52 3.02 13.26
CA VAL A 42 -10.43 2.79 11.82
C VAL A 42 -8.96 2.77 11.38
N GLU A 43 -8.14 3.71 11.86
CA GLU A 43 -6.70 3.75 11.60
C GLU A 43 -6.00 2.48 12.06
N SER A 44 -6.30 2.02 13.28
CA SER A 44 -5.70 0.80 13.84
C SER A 44 -6.18 -0.49 13.18
N ARG A 45 -7.41 -0.55 12.65
CA ARG A 45 -7.96 -1.75 12.01
C ARG A 45 -7.67 -1.84 10.51
N TYR A 46 -7.59 -0.70 9.84
CA TYR A 46 -7.39 -0.62 8.41
C TYR A 46 -6.04 0.03 8.12
N ASN A 47 -6.00 1.35 7.99
CA ASN A 47 -4.76 2.12 7.86
C ASN A 47 -5.05 3.63 8.03
N ALA A 48 -4.00 4.41 8.24
CA ALA A 48 -4.07 5.86 8.43
C ALA A 48 -4.63 6.62 7.21
N GLN A 49 -4.39 6.14 5.99
CA GLN A 49 -4.90 6.78 4.79
C GLN A 49 -6.44 6.71 4.72
N LEU A 50 -7.00 5.54 5.02
CA LEU A 50 -8.46 5.33 5.07
C LEU A 50 -9.10 6.17 6.17
N ALA A 51 -8.53 6.18 7.38
CA ALA A 51 -9.01 7.02 8.48
C ALA A 51 -8.96 8.51 8.12
N GLY A 52 -7.91 8.92 7.40
CA GLY A 52 -7.78 10.25 6.82
C GLY A 52 -8.93 10.60 5.87
N ILE A 53 -9.24 9.72 4.90
CA ILE A 53 -10.33 9.95 3.92
C ILE A 53 -11.69 9.98 4.61
N LEU A 54 -11.95 9.05 5.54
CA LEU A 54 -13.25 8.88 6.18
C LEU A 54 -13.55 10.01 7.19
N VAL A 55 -12.56 10.39 8.00
CA VAL A 55 -12.74 11.29 9.15
C VAL A 55 -11.94 12.58 8.99
N TYR A 56 -10.61 12.51 9.08
CA TYR A 56 -9.78 13.68 9.36
C TYR A 56 -9.68 14.71 8.22
N ARG A 57 -9.81 14.26 6.96
CA ARG A 57 -9.78 15.11 5.75
C ARG A 57 -11.18 15.29 5.13
N SER A 58 -12.22 14.90 5.86
CA SER A 58 -13.59 15.04 5.40
C SER A 58 -14.10 16.47 5.61
N SER A 59 -14.94 16.96 4.68
CA SER A 59 -15.48 18.32 4.75
C SER A 59 -16.45 18.49 5.94
N TRP A 60 -17.11 17.42 6.38
CA TRP A 60 -17.99 17.45 7.54
C TRP A 60 -17.20 17.58 8.84
N PHE A 61 -16.03 16.94 8.96
CA PHE A 61 -15.18 17.07 10.14
C PHE A 61 -14.59 18.49 10.22
N GLU A 62 -14.16 19.04 9.09
CA GLU A 62 -13.74 20.43 8.99
C GLU A 62 -14.85 21.40 9.43
N ALA A 63 -16.09 21.16 9.02
CA ALA A 63 -17.24 21.96 9.45
C ALA A 63 -17.46 21.88 10.97
N LEU A 64 -17.30 20.71 11.61
CA LEU A 64 -17.37 20.58 13.07
C LEU A 64 -16.22 21.32 13.76
N MET A 65 -15.02 21.31 13.20
CA MET A 65 -13.88 22.08 13.71
C MET A 65 -14.10 23.59 13.62
N VAL A 66 -14.69 24.07 12.52
CA VAL A 66 -15.11 25.47 12.35
C VAL A 66 -16.21 25.83 13.33
N LEU A 67 -17.19 24.93 13.52
CA LEU A 67 -18.27 25.13 14.48
C LEU A 67 -17.76 25.23 15.92
N LEU A 68 -16.77 24.40 16.29
CA LEU A 68 -16.10 24.49 17.58
C LEU A 68 -15.35 25.82 17.74
N TRP A 69 -14.65 26.26 16.71
CA TRP A 69 -13.97 27.55 16.70
C TRP A 69 -14.93 28.72 16.91
N ILE A 70 -16.07 28.72 16.19
CA ILE A 70 -17.14 29.72 16.34
C ILE A 70 -17.72 29.69 17.76
N ASN A 71 -17.99 28.51 18.30
CA ASN A 71 -18.51 28.38 19.66
C ASN A 71 -17.57 29.02 20.70
N ILE A 72 -16.28 28.73 20.64
CA ILE A 72 -15.26 29.29 21.54
C ILE A 72 -15.18 30.81 21.37
N LEU A 73 -15.25 31.32 20.14
CA LEU A 73 -15.25 32.75 19.87
C LEU A 73 -16.46 33.45 20.51
N PHE A 74 -17.67 32.93 20.27
CA PHE A 74 -18.90 33.52 20.81
C PHE A 74 -18.97 33.41 22.35
N ALA A 75 -18.53 32.29 22.92
CA ALA A 75 -18.41 32.14 24.37
C ALA A 75 -17.45 33.17 24.99
N THR A 76 -16.36 33.49 24.28
CA THR A 76 -15.41 34.54 24.69
C THR A 76 -16.06 35.93 24.60
N LEU A 77 -16.66 36.28 23.46
CA LEU A 77 -17.32 37.58 23.23
C LEU A 77 -18.51 37.81 24.17
N ALA A 78 -19.21 36.76 24.58
CA ALA A 78 -20.31 36.85 25.55
C ALA A 78 -19.87 37.48 26.88
N ARG A 79 -18.58 37.37 27.26
CA ARG A 79 -18.01 37.94 28.49
C ARG A 79 -17.54 39.40 28.38
N PHE A 80 -17.66 40.01 27.20
CA PHE A 80 -17.34 41.42 26.99
C PHE A 80 -18.37 42.36 27.69
N PRO A 81 -18.01 43.54 28.21
CA PRO A 81 -16.64 44.06 28.36
C PRO A 81 -15.86 43.24 29.39
N PHE A 82 -14.61 42.93 29.04
CA PHE A 82 -13.77 42.07 29.86
C PHE A 82 -13.39 42.78 31.17
N LYS A 83 -13.61 42.09 32.29
CA LYS A 83 -13.19 42.54 33.63
C LYS A 83 -11.86 41.88 33.98
N LYS A 84 -11.07 42.48 34.88
CA LYS A 84 -9.78 41.89 35.36
C LYS A 84 -9.90 40.43 35.82
N LYS A 85 -11.04 40.03 36.37
CA LYS A 85 -11.31 38.63 36.78
C LYS A 85 -11.46 37.64 35.61
N HIS A 86 -11.65 38.12 34.38
CA HIS A 86 -11.80 37.29 33.18
C HIS A 86 -10.48 37.11 32.43
N THR A 87 -9.38 37.76 32.84
CA THR A 87 -8.12 37.79 32.08
C THR A 87 -7.60 36.41 31.75
N GLY A 88 -7.45 35.51 32.74
CA GLY A 88 -6.99 34.14 32.49
C GLY A 88 -7.92 33.37 31.53
N PHE A 89 -9.25 33.50 31.70
CA PHE A 89 -10.22 32.87 30.81
C PHE A 89 -10.07 33.34 29.35
N VAL A 90 -9.99 34.66 29.12
CA VAL A 90 -9.89 35.25 27.78
C VAL A 90 -8.58 34.85 27.10
N ILE A 91 -7.45 34.91 27.81
CA ILE A 91 -6.13 34.53 27.27
C ILE A 91 -6.13 33.06 26.84
N THR A 92 -6.64 32.15 27.69
CA THR A 92 -6.77 30.72 27.35
C THR A 92 -7.61 30.51 26.09
N HIS A 93 -8.73 31.22 25.94
CA HIS A 93 -9.58 31.08 24.74
C HIS A 93 -8.92 31.65 23.49
N ILE A 94 -8.20 32.77 23.58
CA ILE A 94 -7.41 33.30 22.45
C ILE A 94 -6.35 32.28 22.02
N GLY A 95 -5.66 31.64 22.96
CA GLY A 95 -4.70 30.58 22.65
C GLY A 95 -5.34 29.39 21.93
N LEU A 96 -6.51 28.96 22.38
CA LEU A 96 -7.27 27.87 21.74
C LEU A 96 -7.78 28.25 20.33
N LEU A 97 -8.31 29.47 20.17
CA LEU A 97 -8.74 29.99 18.86
C LEU A 97 -7.56 30.07 17.87
N ALA A 98 -6.39 30.49 18.34
CA ALA A 98 -5.17 30.54 17.54
C ALA A 98 -4.69 29.13 17.15
N LEU A 99 -4.71 28.15 18.06
CA LEU A 99 -4.35 26.77 17.75
C LEU A 99 -5.25 26.16 16.68
N LEU A 100 -6.57 26.31 16.83
CA LEU A 100 -7.55 25.81 15.87
C LEU A 100 -7.43 26.52 14.52
N ALA A 101 -7.28 27.85 14.50
CA ALA A 101 -7.06 28.61 13.26
C ALA A 101 -5.75 28.21 12.57
N GLY A 102 -4.65 28.06 13.32
CA GLY A 102 -3.38 27.58 12.81
C GLY A 102 -3.47 26.18 12.22
N GLY A 103 -4.25 25.29 12.84
CA GLY A 103 -4.58 23.96 12.31
C GLY A 103 -5.31 24.03 10.96
N MET A 104 -6.33 24.87 10.84
CA MET A 104 -7.07 25.08 9.58
C MET A 104 -6.18 25.67 8.47
N ILE A 105 -5.33 26.65 8.81
CA ILE A 105 -4.34 27.21 7.87
C ILE A 105 -3.37 26.13 7.38
N THR A 106 -2.88 25.28 8.29
CA THR A 106 -2.01 24.14 7.96
C THR A 106 -2.73 23.17 7.01
N GLY A 107 -3.97 22.81 7.31
CA GLY A 107 -4.74 21.86 6.49
C GLY A 107 -5.03 22.39 5.09
N ARG A 108 -5.21 23.71 4.93
CA ARG A 108 -5.62 24.30 3.65
C ARG A 108 -4.46 24.71 2.74
N TYR A 109 -3.36 25.15 3.33
CA TYR A 109 -2.21 25.73 2.61
C TYR A 109 -0.88 25.02 2.93
N GLY A 110 -0.90 24.03 3.81
CA GLY A 110 0.28 23.21 4.10
C GLY A 110 0.65 22.32 2.92
N ILE A 111 1.94 22.04 2.81
CA ILE A 111 2.49 21.08 1.87
C ILE A 111 3.07 19.94 2.70
N ASP A 112 2.71 18.71 2.35
CA ASP A 112 3.25 17.49 2.95
C ASP A 112 3.41 16.43 1.86
N GLY A 113 4.65 16.11 1.53
CA GLY A 113 4.97 15.20 0.44
C GLY A 113 6.31 14.51 0.62
N GLN A 114 6.72 13.76 -0.40
CA GLN A 114 7.96 13.00 -0.39
C GLN A 114 8.83 13.38 -1.58
N LEU A 115 10.13 13.50 -1.36
CA LEU A 115 11.16 13.72 -2.37
C LEU A 115 12.13 12.55 -2.30
N ARG A 116 12.21 11.76 -3.37
CA ARG A 116 13.15 10.65 -3.50
C ARG A 116 14.34 11.10 -4.35
N ILE A 117 15.55 10.95 -3.83
CA ILE A 117 16.79 11.28 -4.56
C ILE A 117 17.76 10.11 -4.44
N VAL A 118 18.30 9.68 -5.58
CA VAL A 118 19.35 8.65 -5.65
C VAL A 118 20.70 9.31 -5.39
N GLU A 119 21.60 8.60 -4.72
CA GLU A 119 22.95 9.07 -4.41
C GLU A 119 23.71 9.45 -5.69
N GLY A 120 24.35 10.62 -5.67
CA GLY A 120 24.97 11.26 -6.83
C GLY A 120 24.01 12.03 -7.75
N GLN A 121 22.69 11.98 -7.52
CA GLN A 121 21.70 12.71 -8.31
C GLN A 121 21.18 13.96 -7.59
N SER A 122 20.50 14.80 -8.36
CA SER A 122 19.77 15.96 -7.86
C SER A 122 18.29 15.83 -8.18
N GLY A 123 17.44 16.32 -7.28
CA GLY A 123 16.00 16.33 -7.47
C GLY A 123 15.34 17.51 -6.76
N ASN A 124 14.28 18.03 -7.38
CA ASN A 124 13.44 19.08 -6.82
C ASN A 124 11.95 18.70 -6.84
N ARG A 125 11.60 17.51 -7.35
CA ARG A 125 10.21 17.11 -7.58
C ARG A 125 9.64 16.34 -6.40
N VAL A 126 8.72 16.97 -5.69
CA VAL A 126 8.00 16.41 -4.55
C VAL A 126 6.73 15.71 -5.05
N VAL A 127 6.51 14.50 -4.57
CA VAL A 127 5.27 13.74 -4.76
C VAL A 127 4.34 14.01 -3.59
N LEU A 128 3.16 14.53 -3.88
CA LEU A 128 2.11 14.83 -2.91
C LEU A 128 1.04 13.73 -2.93
N PRO A 129 0.36 13.46 -1.80
CA PRO A 129 -0.65 12.41 -1.71
C PRO A 129 -1.96 12.73 -2.46
N GLU A 130 -2.16 13.98 -2.92
CA GLU A 130 -3.35 14.32 -3.71
C GLU A 130 -3.30 13.67 -5.10
N LEU A 131 -4.43 13.16 -5.58
CA LEU A 131 -4.52 12.57 -6.91
C LEU A 131 -4.85 13.65 -7.96
N THR A 132 -4.20 13.58 -9.11
CA THR A 132 -4.44 14.46 -10.26
C THR A 132 -4.45 13.68 -11.55
N LEU A 133 -5.30 14.09 -12.49
CA LEU A 133 -5.15 13.80 -13.91
C LEU A 133 -4.40 14.95 -14.56
N GLU A 134 -3.18 14.69 -15.01
CA GLU A 134 -2.39 15.58 -15.85
C GLU A 134 -2.69 15.27 -17.33
N VAL A 135 -3.00 16.30 -18.11
CA VAL A 135 -3.32 16.20 -19.53
C VAL A 135 -2.34 17.09 -20.29
N GLY A 136 -1.38 16.45 -20.96
CA GLY A 136 -0.42 17.09 -21.84
C GLY A 136 -0.97 17.18 -23.26
N ASP A 137 -0.99 18.37 -23.86
CA ASP A 137 -1.20 18.53 -25.30
C ASP A 137 0.15 18.49 -26.01
N LEU A 138 0.38 17.41 -26.78
CA LEU A 138 1.64 17.19 -27.49
C LEU A 138 1.96 18.28 -28.52
N LYS A 139 0.94 18.93 -29.10
CA LYS A 139 1.14 19.98 -30.11
C LYS A 139 1.41 21.33 -29.46
N GLN A 140 0.79 21.62 -28.32
CA GLN A 140 0.90 22.91 -27.65
C GLN A 140 1.99 22.95 -26.58
N HIS A 141 2.56 21.80 -26.22
CA HIS A 141 3.50 21.63 -25.11
C HIS A 141 2.96 22.22 -23.78
N THR A 142 1.65 22.15 -23.58
CA THR A 142 0.98 22.59 -22.36
C THR A 142 0.54 21.37 -21.55
N VAL A 143 0.58 21.48 -20.22
CA VAL A 143 0.07 20.46 -19.30
C VAL A 143 -0.98 21.09 -18.41
N ALA A 144 -2.21 20.59 -18.48
CA ALA A 144 -3.29 20.96 -17.57
C ALA A 144 -3.42 19.90 -16.47
N SER A 145 -3.62 20.32 -15.22
CA SER A 145 -3.78 19.40 -14.08
C SER A 145 -5.19 19.52 -13.49
N TYR A 146 -5.86 18.38 -13.35
CA TYR A 146 -7.22 18.26 -12.83
C TYR A 146 -7.21 17.45 -11.53
N PRO A 147 -7.46 18.07 -10.36
CA PRO A 147 -7.40 17.37 -9.08
C PRO A 147 -8.58 16.42 -8.91
N ILE A 148 -8.27 15.15 -8.60
CA ILE A 148 -9.24 14.10 -8.35
C ILE A 148 -9.29 13.84 -6.85
N LYS A 149 -10.37 14.28 -6.19
CA LYS A 149 -10.55 14.02 -4.75
C LYS A 149 -10.69 12.50 -4.52
N ARG A 150 -9.79 11.89 -3.75
CA ARG A 150 -9.93 10.49 -3.33
C ARG A 150 -11.11 10.36 -2.36
N GLY A 151 -11.94 9.34 -2.56
CA GLY A 151 -13.16 9.08 -1.79
C GLY A 151 -13.41 7.59 -1.66
N LEU A 152 -14.50 7.22 -0.98
CA LEU A 152 -14.92 5.83 -0.77
C LEU A 152 -15.87 5.33 -1.86
N ASP A 153 -16.58 6.24 -2.49
CA ASP A 153 -17.65 5.91 -3.42
C ASP A 153 -17.15 5.91 -4.86
N MET A 154 -17.68 4.96 -5.63
CA MET A 154 -17.62 5.04 -7.08
C MET A 154 -18.35 6.30 -7.53
N ARG A 155 -17.73 7.07 -8.44
CA ARG A 155 -18.35 8.27 -9.02
C ARG A 155 -18.51 8.08 -10.52
N THR A 156 -19.67 8.51 -11.03
CA THR A 156 -20.01 8.51 -12.45
C THR A 156 -20.49 9.90 -12.87
N GLY A 157 -20.07 10.38 -14.04
CA GLY A 157 -20.59 11.60 -14.68
C GLY A 157 -20.45 12.89 -13.87
N SER A 158 -21.46 13.20 -13.04
CA SER A 158 -21.69 14.52 -12.42
C SER A 158 -20.58 14.99 -11.47
N GLY A 159 -19.94 14.06 -10.76
CA GLY A 159 -18.90 14.36 -9.76
C GLY A 159 -17.47 14.52 -10.32
N LEU A 160 -17.31 14.44 -11.65
CA LEU A 160 -16.01 14.40 -12.34
C LEU A 160 -15.93 15.39 -13.52
N HIS A 161 -16.78 16.41 -13.54
CA HIS A 161 -16.79 17.41 -14.61
C HIS A 161 -15.76 18.52 -14.39
N PHE A 162 -14.84 18.63 -15.34
CA PHE A 162 -13.90 19.74 -15.43
C PHE A 162 -14.13 20.49 -16.74
N SER A 163 -14.45 21.78 -16.66
CA SER A 163 -14.72 22.61 -17.85
C SER A 163 -13.51 22.71 -18.79
N GLY A 164 -12.29 22.73 -18.24
CA GLY A 164 -11.06 22.69 -19.03
C GLY A 164 -10.88 21.37 -19.78
N LEU A 165 -11.20 20.25 -19.13
CA LEU A 165 -11.11 18.92 -19.74
C LEU A 165 -12.15 18.76 -20.87
N LYS A 166 -13.37 19.23 -20.62
CA LYS A 166 -14.44 19.30 -21.61
C LYS A 166 -14.03 20.13 -22.84
N LYS A 167 -13.39 21.29 -22.63
CA LYS A 167 -12.83 22.09 -23.73
C LYS A 167 -11.76 21.37 -24.54
N ALA A 168 -11.01 20.45 -23.92
CA ALA A 168 -10.05 19.58 -24.61
C ALA A 168 -10.74 18.42 -25.37
N GLY A 169 -12.07 18.29 -25.29
CA GLY A 169 -12.84 17.19 -25.88
C GLY A 169 -12.73 15.90 -25.09
N LEU A 170 -12.38 15.96 -23.80
CA LEU A 170 -12.20 14.81 -22.91
C LEU A 170 -13.18 14.88 -21.74
N VAL A 171 -13.61 13.72 -21.27
CA VAL A 171 -14.41 13.58 -20.05
C VAL A 171 -13.93 12.41 -19.21
N ILE A 172 -13.98 12.57 -17.89
CA ILE A 172 -13.83 11.46 -16.95
C ILE A 172 -15.23 10.91 -16.69
N GLU A 173 -15.50 9.70 -17.14
CA GLU A 173 -16.82 9.09 -16.99
C GLU A 173 -16.97 8.41 -15.64
N LYS A 174 -15.92 7.69 -15.20
CA LYS A 174 -15.95 6.84 -14.01
C LYS A 174 -14.70 7.05 -13.16
N PHE A 175 -14.88 7.01 -11.85
CA PHE A 175 -13.81 6.89 -10.86
C PHE A 175 -14.12 5.68 -9.97
N LEU A 176 -13.18 4.74 -9.92
CA LEU A 176 -13.20 3.60 -9.03
C LEU A 176 -12.19 3.86 -7.89
N PRO A 177 -12.66 3.90 -6.63
CA PRO A 177 -11.80 4.28 -5.50
C PRO A 177 -10.78 3.21 -5.12
N PHE A 178 -11.09 1.94 -5.37
CA PHE A 178 -10.28 0.79 -5.02
C PHE A 178 -10.33 -0.23 -6.14
N VAL A 179 -9.18 -0.53 -6.73
CA VAL A 179 -9.05 -1.46 -7.84
C VAL A 179 -7.85 -2.37 -7.68
N PHE A 180 -7.93 -3.51 -8.36
CA PHE A 180 -6.80 -4.38 -8.63
C PHE A 180 -6.59 -4.44 -10.15
N ARG A 181 -5.32 -4.40 -10.56
CA ARG A 181 -4.93 -4.60 -11.96
C ARG A 181 -4.79 -6.07 -12.24
N GLU A 182 -5.74 -6.59 -12.99
CA GLU A 182 -5.63 -7.94 -13.51
C GLU A 182 -4.86 -7.88 -14.83
N GLN A 183 -3.67 -8.48 -14.84
CA GLN A 183 -2.86 -8.62 -16.03
C GLN A 183 -3.38 -9.80 -16.85
N SER A 184 -3.78 -9.52 -18.08
CA SER A 184 -4.20 -10.51 -19.07
C SER A 184 -3.44 -10.29 -20.37
N TYR A 185 -3.55 -11.21 -21.32
CA TYR A 185 -2.92 -11.06 -22.62
C TYR A 185 -3.97 -11.21 -23.71
N THR A 186 -3.84 -10.43 -24.79
CA THR A 186 -4.69 -10.51 -25.98
C THR A 186 -3.84 -10.52 -27.25
N SER A 187 -4.41 -10.97 -28.37
CA SER A 187 -3.70 -10.99 -29.65
C SER A 187 -3.54 -9.59 -30.21
N ALA A 188 -2.34 -9.22 -30.61
CA ALA A 188 -2.06 -7.95 -31.25
C ALA A 188 -2.81 -7.82 -32.60
N PRO A 189 -3.14 -6.57 -33.03
CA PRO A 189 -3.80 -6.31 -34.31
C PRO A 189 -3.11 -6.99 -35.50
N ALA A 190 -3.86 -7.38 -36.53
CA ALA A 190 -3.30 -8.01 -37.72
C ALA A 190 -2.24 -7.10 -38.39
N GLY A 191 -1.07 -7.66 -38.72
CA GLY A 191 0.05 -6.92 -39.31
C GLY A 191 1.07 -6.32 -38.31
N SER A 192 0.86 -6.48 -37.01
CA SER A 192 1.86 -6.12 -35.99
C SER A 192 3.00 -7.14 -35.94
N ASP A 193 4.23 -6.64 -35.97
CA ASP A 193 5.48 -7.44 -35.90
C ASP A 193 5.88 -7.67 -34.44
N ILE A 194 5.00 -8.31 -33.68
CA ILE A 194 5.24 -8.66 -32.27
C ILE A 194 5.43 -10.17 -32.21
N PRO A 195 6.66 -10.68 -31.99
CA PRO A 195 6.94 -12.11 -31.95
C PRO A 195 6.54 -12.76 -30.62
N ASP A 196 6.06 -11.97 -29.67
CA ASP A 196 5.83 -12.41 -28.30
C ASP A 196 4.65 -13.38 -28.18
N VAL A 197 4.73 -14.30 -27.23
CA VAL A 197 3.75 -15.36 -26.98
C VAL A 197 3.32 -15.31 -25.53
N ALA A 198 2.02 -15.37 -25.28
CA ALA A 198 1.48 -15.60 -23.95
C ALA A 198 0.85 -16.99 -23.86
N LEU A 199 0.98 -17.63 -22.71
CA LEU A 199 0.39 -18.93 -22.41
C LEU A 199 -0.24 -18.88 -21.02
N ASN A 200 -1.50 -19.28 -20.94
CA ASN A 200 -2.18 -19.55 -19.67
C ASN A 200 -2.18 -21.06 -19.42
N PHE A 201 -1.77 -21.48 -18.23
CA PHE A 201 -1.80 -22.89 -17.84
C PHE A 201 -2.47 -23.06 -16.49
N SER A 202 -3.05 -24.25 -16.26
CA SER A 202 -3.54 -24.66 -14.95
C SER A 202 -3.10 -26.06 -14.59
N LEU A 203 -2.90 -26.28 -13.30
CA LEU A 203 -2.55 -27.54 -12.67
C LEU A 203 -3.82 -28.17 -12.09
N LYS A 204 -4.04 -29.44 -12.38
CA LYS A 204 -5.13 -30.25 -11.83
C LYS A 204 -4.54 -31.48 -11.16
N GLY A 205 -4.67 -31.57 -9.84
CA GLY A 205 -4.26 -32.72 -9.05
C GLY A 205 -5.44 -33.35 -8.33
N SER A 206 -5.32 -34.63 -7.94
CA SER A 206 -6.28 -35.27 -7.03
C SER A 206 -6.21 -34.71 -5.60
N MET A 207 -5.14 -33.96 -5.29
CA MET A 207 -4.86 -33.42 -3.96
C MET A 207 -5.19 -31.93 -3.79
N PHE A 208 -5.57 -31.23 -4.86
CA PHE A 208 -5.78 -29.78 -4.85
C PHE A 208 -6.75 -29.30 -5.94
N GLY A 209 -7.39 -28.14 -5.70
CA GLY A 209 -8.20 -27.45 -6.70
C GLY A 209 -7.37 -26.91 -7.88
N PRO A 210 -8.00 -26.52 -9.00
CA PRO A 210 -7.28 -25.98 -10.15
C PRO A 210 -6.54 -24.69 -9.78
N ALA A 211 -5.25 -24.63 -10.09
CA ALA A 211 -4.40 -23.46 -9.87
C ALA A 211 -3.62 -23.15 -11.15
N GLY A 212 -3.58 -21.90 -11.59
CA GLY A 212 -3.00 -21.53 -12.89
C GLY A 212 -2.49 -20.09 -12.92
N ASP A 213 -1.70 -19.78 -13.95
CA ASP A 213 -1.08 -18.47 -14.13
C ASP A 213 -0.71 -18.23 -15.61
N TRP A 214 -0.43 -16.97 -15.93
CA TRP A 214 0.05 -16.55 -17.25
C TRP A 214 1.58 -16.50 -17.31
N LEU A 215 2.13 -16.98 -18.42
CA LEU A 215 3.51 -16.75 -18.84
C LEU A 215 3.52 -15.92 -20.12
N HIS A 216 4.50 -15.03 -20.27
CA HIS A 216 4.71 -14.21 -21.46
C HIS A 216 6.19 -14.20 -21.85
N SER A 217 6.50 -14.41 -23.12
CA SER A 217 7.88 -14.62 -23.58
C SER A 217 8.85 -13.49 -23.23
N LYS A 218 8.34 -12.27 -23.01
CA LYS A 218 9.14 -11.08 -22.70
C LYS A 218 8.90 -10.53 -21.30
N ASP A 219 7.65 -10.24 -20.97
CA ASP A 219 7.31 -9.53 -19.71
C ASP A 219 7.35 -10.45 -18.49
N ARG A 220 7.05 -11.74 -18.67
CA ARG A 220 6.99 -12.74 -17.60
C ARG A 220 7.37 -14.13 -18.14
N PRO A 221 8.64 -14.34 -18.54
CA PRO A 221 9.07 -15.60 -19.14
C PRO A 221 9.10 -16.76 -18.14
N GLU A 222 9.11 -16.44 -16.85
CA GLU A 222 9.19 -17.39 -15.74
C GLU A 222 8.12 -17.08 -14.68
N GLY A 223 7.61 -18.13 -14.06
CA GLY A 223 6.67 -18.07 -12.93
C GLY A 223 6.99 -19.20 -11.96
N GLN A 224 6.81 -18.96 -10.66
CA GLN A 224 7.13 -19.95 -9.63
C GLN A 224 5.87 -20.35 -8.88
N MET A 225 5.62 -21.65 -8.77
CA MET A 225 4.59 -22.21 -7.87
C MET A 225 5.24 -23.21 -6.93
N GLY A 226 5.50 -22.78 -5.70
CA GLY A 226 6.21 -23.56 -4.69
C GLY A 226 7.67 -23.82 -5.07
N PRO A 227 8.17 -25.07 -4.95
CA PRO A 227 9.53 -25.41 -5.33
C PRO A 227 9.72 -25.53 -6.85
N THR A 228 8.64 -25.40 -7.65
CA THR A 228 8.67 -25.68 -9.08
C THR A 228 8.68 -24.40 -9.89
N LEU A 229 9.65 -24.30 -10.80
CA LEU A 229 9.77 -23.19 -11.75
C LEU A 229 9.04 -23.54 -13.05
N PHE A 230 8.17 -22.64 -13.51
CA PHE A 230 7.52 -22.70 -14.81
C PHE A 230 8.17 -21.68 -15.73
N ARG A 231 8.46 -22.08 -16.96
CA ARG A 231 9.15 -21.23 -17.92
C ARG A 231 8.53 -21.33 -19.30
N LEU A 232 8.40 -20.21 -20.00
CA LEU A 232 8.06 -20.13 -21.40
C LEU A 232 9.32 -19.82 -22.22
N VAL A 233 9.58 -20.63 -23.24
CA VAL A 233 10.73 -20.51 -24.15
C VAL A 233 10.22 -20.45 -25.57
N VAL A 234 10.72 -19.54 -26.40
CA VAL A 234 10.36 -19.42 -27.82
C VAL A 234 11.56 -19.83 -28.68
N ASP A 235 11.44 -20.93 -29.42
CA ASP A 235 12.51 -21.48 -30.27
C ASP A 235 12.85 -20.51 -31.41
N GLY A 236 14.13 -20.16 -31.66
CA GLY A 236 14.54 -19.33 -32.80
C GLY A 236 14.77 -17.84 -32.52
N SER A 237 14.70 -17.42 -31.26
CA SER A 237 15.44 -16.22 -30.83
C SER A 237 16.91 -16.59 -30.68
N ASP A 238 17.82 -15.89 -31.36
CA ASP A 238 19.27 -16.01 -31.14
C ASP A 238 19.61 -15.58 -29.72
N GLY A 239 19.48 -16.54 -28.82
CA GLY A 239 19.72 -16.39 -27.40
C GLY A 239 20.26 -17.70 -26.86
N ALA A 240 21.57 -17.90 -27.03
CA ALA A 240 22.35 -18.41 -25.90
C ALA A 240 21.81 -17.73 -24.63
N PRO A 241 21.64 -18.46 -23.52
CA PRO A 241 20.92 -17.97 -22.36
C PRO A 241 21.45 -16.56 -22.06
N ASN A 242 20.59 -15.54 -22.16
CA ASN A 242 20.88 -14.27 -21.55
C ASN A 242 20.73 -14.46 -20.03
N SER A 243 21.48 -15.42 -19.47
CA SER A 243 21.77 -15.63 -18.06
C SER A 243 22.77 -14.56 -17.62
N LYS A 244 22.41 -13.31 -17.88
CA LYS A 244 22.80 -12.13 -17.11
C LYS A 244 21.57 -11.24 -16.94
N ILE A 245 20.42 -11.85 -16.69
CA ILE A 245 19.39 -11.22 -15.88
C ILE A 245 19.42 -12.02 -14.59
N VAL A 246 19.85 -11.30 -13.55
CA VAL A 246 19.87 -11.62 -12.13
C VAL A 246 19.12 -12.91 -11.83
N ASN A 247 19.77 -13.86 -11.14
CA ASN A 247 19.08 -14.77 -10.23
C ASN A 247 18.34 -13.90 -9.20
N LYS A 248 17.32 -13.17 -9.64
CA LYS A 248 16.22 -12.81 -8.80
C LYS A 248 15.52 -14.14 -8.69
N ARG A 249 16.02 -14.97 -7.75
CA ARG A 249 15.10 -15.46 -6.74
C ARG A 249 14.16 -14.29 -6.53
N VAL A 250 12.90 -14.47 -6.90
CA VAL A 250 11.88 -13.79 -6.13
C VAL A 250 12.28 -14.20 -4.72
N ASP A 251 12.93 -13.28 -4.01
CA ASP A 251 13.03 -13.35 -2.58
C ASP A 251 11.55 -13.34 -2.20
N HIS A 252 10.95 -14.52 -2.17
CA HIS A 252 9.93 -14.86 -1.20
C HIS A 252 10.65 -14.55 0.09
N GLY A 253 10.61 -13.27 0.47
CA GLY A 253 11.59 -12.68 1.38
C GLY A 253 11.80 -13.68 2.47
N VAL A 254 13.04 -14.16 2.64
CA VAL A 254 13.39 -15.09 3.71
C VAL A 254 12.63 -14.56 4.91
N ALA A 255 11.62 -15.31 5.35
CA ALA A 255 10.62 -14.79 6.26
C ALA A 255 11.39 -14.06 7.36
N PRO A 256 11.07 -12.77 7.64
CA PRO A 256 11.92 -11.92 8.46
C PRO A 256 12.36 -12.74 9.66
N LYS A 257 13.68 -12.89 9.86
CA LYS A 257 14.24 -13.69 10.96
C LYS A 257 13.45 -13.30 12.21
N VAL A 258 12.50 -14.15 12.61
CA VAL A 258 11.71 -13.89 13.79
C VAL A 258 12.71 -14.08 14.90
N ALA A 259 13.22 -12.98 15.44
CA ALA A 259 14.10 -12.99 16.59
C ALA A 259 13.36 -13.74 17.70
N GLN A 260 13.70 -15.02 17.89
CA GLN A 260 13.11 -15.83 18.93
C GLN A 260 13.66 -15.35 20.26
N ARG A 261 12.92 -14.44 20.91
CA ARG A 261 12.97 -14.34 22.36
C ARG A 261 12.20 -15.54 22.94
N GLY A 262 12.95 -16.60 23.25
CA GLY A 262 12.56 -17.67 24.18
C GLY A 262 11.46 -18.61 23.71
N GLY A 263 11.84 -19.77 23.15
CA GLY A 263 10.94 -20.92 22.97
C GLY A 263 11.39 -21.86 21.84
N SER A 264 12.22 -22.85 22.15
CA SER A 264 12.86 -23.82 21.23
C SER A 264 11.89 -24.83 20.56
N GLY A 265 10.78 -24.38 19.98
CA GLY A 265 9.74 -25.26 19.42
C GLY A 265 9.28 -24.86 18.02
N ALA A 266 8.95 -25.85 17.18
CA ALA A 266 8.38 -25.62 15.85
C ALA A 266 6.97 -25.02 15.93
N LEU A 267 6.66 -24.06 15.06
CA LEU A 267 5.42 -23.28 15.07
C LEU A 267 4.67 -23.39 13.74
N LEU A 268 3.35 -23.37 13.82
CA LEU A 268 2.45 -23.08 12.70
C LEU A 268 1.89 -21.68 12.88
N ILE A 269 2.18 -20.80 11.94
CA ILE A 269 1.60 -19.47 11.84
C ILE A 269 0.41 -19.56 10.88
N VAL A 270 -0.78 -19.26 11.38
CA VAL A 270 -1.99 -19.11 10.56
C VAL A 270 -2.12 -17.64 10.24
N LYS A 271 -2.19 -17.29 8.95
CA LYS A 271 -2.40 -15.93 8.46
C LYS A 271 -3.75 -15.84 7.78
N ASP A 272 -4.25 -14.64 7.53
CA ASP A 272 -5.31 -14.44 6.55
C ASP A 272 -4.73 -14.23 5.14
N THR A 273 -5.61 -14.07 4.16
CA THR A 273 -5.23 -13.85 2.75
C THR A 273 -4.50 -12.53 2.49
N SER A 274 -4.46 -11.60 3.46
CA SER A 274 -3.66 -10.38 3.39
C SER A 274 -2.23 -10.57 3.94
N GLY A 275 -1.94 -11.75 4.49
CA GLY A 275 -0.66 -12.06 5.14
C GLY A 275 -0.61 -11.69 6.63
N ALA A 276 -1.69 -11.17 7.21
CA ALA A 276 -1.76 -10.82 8.62
C ALA A 276 -1.86 -12.09 9.49
N GLU A 277 -1.04 -12.16 10.54
CA GLU A 277 -1.02 -13.29 11.46
C GLU A 277 -2.32 -13.36 12.30
N LEU A 278 -3.07 -14.45 12.14
CA LEU A 278 -4.28 -14.75 12.91
C LEU A 278 -4.01 -15.57 14.16
N ALA A 279 -3.04 -16.48 14.10
CA ALA A 279 -2.66 -17.32 15.22
C ALA A 279 -1.23 -17.86 15.08
N LYS A 280 -0.54 -17.98 16.22
CA LYS A 280 0.67 -18.80 16.38
C LYS A 280 0.34 -20.02 17.19
N ILE A 281 0.54 -21.20 16.60
CA ILE A 281 0.23 -22.48 17.24
C ILE A 281 1.50 -23.30 17.34
N SER A 282 1.87 -23.71 18.56
CA SER A 282 2.96 -24.65 18.73
C SER A 282 2.61 -26.00 18.11
N LEU A 283 3.53 -26.60 17.35
CA LEU A 283 3.35 -27.95 16.82
C LEU A 283 3.15 -28.98 17.95
N SER A 284 3.77 -28.78 19.12
CA SER A 284 3.58 -29.66 20.29
C SER A 284 2.13 -29.71 20.74
N ASP A 285 1.42 -28.59 20.60
CA ASP A 285 0.03 -28.47 21.00
C ASP A 285 -0.89 -29.00 19.92
N LEU A 286 -0.56 -28.74 18.65
CA LEU A 286 -1.30 -29.25 17.49
C LEU A 286 -1.19 -30.78 17.34
N LYS A 287 -0.10 -31.39 17.84
CA LYS A 287 0.04 -32.86 18.00
C LYS A 287 -0.95 -33.44 19.01
N LYS A 288 -1.33 -32.68 20.04
CA LYS A 288 -2.22 -33.15 21.11
C LYS A 288 -3.70 -32.91 20.80
N LYS A 289 -4.02 -31.80 20.13
CA LYS A 289 -5.40 -31.41 19.86
C LYS A 289 -5.51 -30.52 18.62
N SER A 290 -6.58 -30.70 17.85
CA SER A 290 -6.93 -29.80 16.76
C SER A 290 -7.27 -28.39 17.27
N ARG A 291 -7.05 -27.38 16.41
CA ARG A 291 -7.29 -25.97 16.73
C ARG A 291 -8.18 -25.35 15.66
N SER A 292 -9.13 -24.52 16.06
CA SER A 292 -10.00 -23.82 15.12
C SER A 292 -9.59 -22.35 15.03
N VAL A 293 -9.38 -21.85 13.80
CA VAL A 293 -9.05 -20.45 13.51
C VAL A 293 -9.93 -19.99 12.34
N LYS A 294 -10.67 -18.87 12.50
CA LYS A 294 -11.66 -18.37 11.53
C LYS A 294 -12.63 -19.45 10.99
N GLY A 295 -13.09 -20.36 11.86
CA GLY A 295 -14.03 -21.42 11.48
C GLY A 295 -13.40 -22.60 10.71
N VAL A 296 -12.07 -22.60 10.53
CA VAL A 296 -11.30 -23.72 9.97
C VAL A 296 -10.68 -24.52 11.10
N THR A 297 -11.07 -25.78 11.23
CA THR A 297 -10.46 -26.73 12.16
C THR A 297 -9.20 -27.30 11.52
N ILE A 298 -8.09 -27.18 12.23
CA ILE A 298 -6.73 -27.52 11.81
C ILE A 298 -6.26 -28.69 12.67
N SER A 299 -5.88 -29.79 12.01
CA SER A 299 -5.32 -30.97 12.65
C SER A 299 -3.96 -31.29 12.01
N LEU A 300 -2.94 -31.52 12.83
CA LEU A 300 -1.65 -31.98 12.33
C LEU A 300 -1.74 -33.47 11.97
N VAL A 301 -1.33 -33.81 10.75
CA VAL A 301 -1.31 -35.20 10.27
C VAL A 301 0.10 -35.78 10.42
N LYS A 302 1.11 -35.07 9.88
CA LYS A 302 2.49 -35.55 9.88
C LYS A 302 3.48 -34.40 9.80
N THR A 303 4.69 -34.62 10.33
CA THR A 303 5.83 -33.71 10.23
C THR A 303 6.95 -34.39 9.46
N TYR A 304 7.62 -33.65 8.60
CA TYR A 304 8.75 -34.10 7.79
C TYR A 304 9.96 -33.24 8.12
N GLN A 305 11.08 -33.85 8.49
CA GLN A 305 12.36 -33.16 8.66
C GLN A 305 12.98 -32.84 7.31
N GLN A 306 12.88 -33.79 6.38
CA GLN A 306 13.30 -33.64 4.99
C GLN A 306 12.24 -34.22 4.06
N ALA A 307 11.29 -33.37 3.68
CA ALA A 307 10.21 -33.71 2.78
C ALA A 307 10.74 -33.94 1.36
N VAL A 308 10.85 -35.21 0.99
CA VAL A 308 11.19 -35.65 -0.37
C VAL A 308 10.04 -36.51 -0.89
N VAL A 309 9.76 -36.38 -2.18
CA VAL A 309 8.79 -37.26 -2.84
C VAL A 309 9.52 -38.52 -3.29
N ALA A 310 9.25 -39.64 -2.64
CA ALA A 310 9.74 -40.96 -3.06
C ALA A 310 8.62 -41.99 -2.96
N GLU A 311 8.61 -42.95 -3.89
CA GLU A 311 7.59 -44.00 -3.97
C GLU A 311 6.14 -43.47 -3.85
N ASN A 312 5.87 -42.34 -4.53
CA ASN A 312 4.53 -41.75 -4.65
C ASN A 312 3.91 -41.26 -3.34
N LYS A 313 4.74 -41.02 -2.30
CA LYS A 313 4.34 -40.37 -1.05
C LYS A 313 5.34 -39.29 -0.69
N LEU A 314 4.89 -38.28 0.05
CA LEU A 314 5.82 -37.42 0.77
C LEU A 314 6.42 -38.28 1.88
N VAL A 315 7.72 -38.46 1.85
CA VAL A 315 8.47 -39.26 2.82
C VAL A 315 9.60 -38.44 3.40
N ASP A 316 10.08 -38.88 4.56
CA ASP A 316 11.27 -38.33 5.18
C ASP A 316 12.45 -39.17 4.68
N GLN A 317 13.19 -38.68 3.70
CA GLN A 317 14.33 -39.39 3.11
C GLN A 317 15.55 -38.47 3.00
N GLY A 318 16.69 -38.96 3.48
CA GLY A 318 17.96 -38.24 3.52
C GLY A 318 18.65 -38.18 2.15
N GLY A 319 18.78 -36.97 1.61
CA GLY A 319 19.59 -36.59 0.45
C GLY A 319 20.19 -35.18 0.64
N LYS A 320 20.95 -34.64 -0.33
CA LYS A 320 21.53 -33.29 -0.21
C LYS A 320 20.43 -32.23 0.01
N GLY A 321 20.55 -31.45 1.08
CA GLY A 321 19.68 -30.32 1.45
C GLY A 321 18.66 -30.60 2.57
N VAL A 322 18.09 -29.55 3.16
CA VAL A 322 17.08 -29.63 4.26
C VAL A 322 15.78 -28.99 3.77
N ASN A 323 14.68 -29.77 3.68
CA ASN A 323 13.36 -29.28 3.24
C ASN A 323 12.25 -29.66 4.24
N PRO A 324 12.15 -28.98 5.39
CA PRO A 324 11.18 -29.34 6.43
C PRO A 324 9.77 -28.98 6.00
N ALA A 325 8.80 -29.84 6.30
CA ALA A 325 7.39 -29.59 5.98
C ALA A 325 6.45 -30.17 7.03
N ILE A 326 5.23 -29.68 7.05
CA ILE A 326 4.13 -30.27 7.84
C ILE A 326 2.94 -30.53 6.94
N GLU A 327 2.22 -31.60 7.26
CA GLU A 327 0.97 -31.96 6.62
C GLU A 327 -0.18 -31.73 7.59
N LEU A 328 -1.17 -30.97 7.12
CA LEU A 328 -2.34 -30.54 7.87
C LEU A 328 -3.61 -31.09 7.21
N ARG A 329 -4.60 -31.37 8.06
CA ARG A 329 -5.98 -31.63 7.66
C ARG A 329 -6.84 -30.47 8.12
N LEU A 330 -7.49 -29.81 7.15
CA LEU A 330 -8.28 -28.60 7.34
C LEU A 330 -9.77 -28.93 7.12
N GLN A 331 -10.64 -28.37 7.94
CA GLN A 331 -12.09 -28.57 7.79
C GLN A 331 -12.85 -27.29 8.16
N GLN A 332 -13.62 -26.74 7.21
CA GLN A 332 -14.41 -25.52 7.42
C GLN A 332 -15.79 -25.87 8.01
N GLY A 333 -16.10 -25.38 9.21
CA GLY A 333 -17.32 -25.75 9.92
C GLY A 333 -17.38 -27.24 10.31
N ARG A 334 -18.55 -27.69 10.79
CA ARG A 334 -18.75 -29.07 11.28
C ARG A 334 -18.98 -30.08 10.14
N ASP A 335 -19.58 -29.62 9.04
CA ASP A 335 -20.00 -30.46 7.90
C ASP A 335 -19.15 -30.25 6.63
N GLY A 336 -18.14 -29.39 6.67
CA GLY A 336 -17.25 -29.17 5.54
C GLY A 336 -16.43 -30.41 5.20
N LYS A 337 -16.18 -30.64 3.91
CA LYS A 337 -15.28 -31.73 3.48
C LYS A 337 -13.85 -31.42 3.96
N PRO A 338 -13.15 -32.39 4.58
CA PRO A 338 -11.78 -32.18 5.00
C PRO A 338 -10.85 -32.06 3.78
N VAL A 339 -9.99 -31.06 3.80
CA VAL A 339 -9.01 -30.77 2.75
C VAL A 339 -7.60 -30.97 3.32
N ARG A 340 -6.69 -31.47 2.48
CA ARG A 340 -5.29 -31.72 2.84
C ARG A 340 -4.43 -30.52 2.44
N GLU A 341 -3.58 -30.04 3.34
CA GLU A 341 -2.66 -28.92 3.12
C GLU A 341 -1.23 -29.32 3.50
N ILE A 342 -0.23 -28.84 2.76
CA ILE A 342 1.19 -29.04 3.10
C ILE A 342 1.85 -27.67 3.15
N SER A 343 2.50 -27.37 4.28
CA SER A 343 3.25 -26.13 4.46
C SER A 343 4.74 -26.46 4.58
N PHE A 344 5.53 -25.94 3.64
CA PHE A 344 6.99 -26.11 3.60
C PHE A 344 7.66 -24.92 4.27
N ALA A 345 8.67 -25.20 5.10
CA ALA A 345 9.42 -24.15 5.78
C ALA A 345 10.19 -23.24 4.80
N ASN A 346 10.75 -23.84 3.74
CA ASN A 346 11.51 -23.12 2.71
C ASN A 346 10.62 -22.42 1.66
N TYR A 347 9.31 -22.73 1.65
CA TYR A 347 8.34 -22.17 0.70
C TYR A 347 7.07 -21.76 1.45
N PRO A 348 7.15 -20.72 2.30
CA PRO A 348 6.09 -20.37 3.23
C PRO A 348 4.81 -19.86 2.55
N ASP A 349 4.92 -19.39 1.30
CA ASP A 349 3.79 -18.90 0.50
C ASP A 349 3.14 -20.00 -0.35
N PHE A 350 3.74 -21.20 -0.37
CA PHE A 350 3.19 -22.31 -1.13
C PHE A 350 1.96 -22.88 -0.41
N SER A 351 0.83 -22.88 -1.10
CA SER A 351 -0.38 -23.58 -0.67
C SER A 351 -0.88 -24.48 -1.79
N LEU A 352 -1.19 -25.74 -1.43
CA LEU A 352 -1.76 -26.67 -2.39
C LEU A 352 -3.18 -26.28 -2.78
N ASN A 353 -3.94 -25.65 -1.88
CA ASN A 353 -5.34 -25.28 -2.14
C ASN A 353 -5.51 -23.81 -2.53
N GLY A 354 -4.43 -23.16 -2.98
CA GLY A 354 -4.39 -21.75 -3.34
C GLY A 354 -4.56 -20.79 -2.16
N GLY A 355 -4.66 -21.29 -0.92
CA GLY A 355 -4.75 -20.54 0.34
C GLY A 355 -5.98 -19.65 0.53
N ALA A 356 -6.50 -19.05 -0.54
CA ALA A 356 -7.59 -18.09 -0.53
C ALA A 356 -8.98 -18.74 -0.41
N SER A 357 -9.12 -20.01 -0.79
CA SER A 357 -10.41 -20.73 -0.78
C SER A 357 -11.00 -20.93 0.62
N LEU A 358 -10.16 -20.96 1.67
CA LEU A 358 -10.56 -21.10 3.07
C LEU A 358 -10.42 -19.78 3.87
N GLY A 359 -9.99 -18.69 3.22
CA GLY A 359 -9.78 -17.39 3.85
C GLY A 359 -8.61 -17.32 4.84
N VAL A 360 -7.74 -18.34 4.87
CA VAL A 360 -6.57 -18.45 5.77
C VAL A 360 -5.38 -19.12 5.07
N LEU A 361 -4.18 -18.59 5.34
CA LEU A 361 -2.89 -19.11 4.85
C LEU A 361 -2.12 -19.77 6.00
N PHE A 362 -1.21 -20.68 5.69
CA PHE A 362 -0.46 -21.46 6.68
C PHE A 362 1.04 -21.39 6.41
N GLN A 363 1.79 -20.86 7.37
CA GLN A 363 3.24 -20.80 7.34
C GLN A 363 3.84 -21.69 8.44
N TYR A 364 4.64 -22.67 8.04
CA TYR A 364 5.41 -23.50 8.94
C TYR A 364 6.76 -22.85 9.27
N VAL A 365 7.07 -22.75 10.56
CA VAL A 365 8.37 -22.27 11.07
C VAL A 365 9.01 -23.42 11.86
N PRO A 366 10.13 -23.99 11.37
CA PRO A 366 10.81 -25.08 12.07
C PRO A 366 11.47 -24.56 13.36
N GLY A 367 11.68 -25.45 14.34
CA GLY A 367 12.30 -25.10 15.62
C GLY A 367 13.82 -24.87 15.57
N ASN A 368 14.47 -25.24 14.46
CA ASN A 368 15.91 -25.11 14.25
C ASN A 368 16.19 -24.13 13.09
N GLU A 369 17.31 -23.39 13.14
CA GLU A 369 17.72 -22.49 12.05
C GLU A 369 17.97 -23.26 10.74
N LEU A 370 17.43 -22.74 9.65
CA LEU A 370 17.68 -23.22 8.29
C LEU A 370 19.02 -22.66 7.81
N SER A 371 20.02 -23.50 7.57
CA SER A 371 21.31 -23.06 7.02
C SER A 371 21.17 -22.66 5.54
N GLU A 372 21.62 -21.46 5.17
CA GLU A 372 21.60 -20.94 3.79
C GLU A 372 22.31 -21.84 2.77
N ALA A 373 23.30 -22.64 3.21
CA ALA A 373 24.05 -23.55 2.36
C ALA A 373 23.32 -24.87 2.02
N GLN A 374 22.11 -25.10 2.56
CA GLN A 374 21.39 -26.39 2.47
C GLN A 374 20.06 -26.32 1.70
N ALA A 375 19.78 -25.20 1.02
CA ALA A 375 18.55 -24.97 0.24
C ALA A 375 18.65 -25.36 -1.26
N ALA A 376 19.61 -26.19 -1.65
CA ALA A 376 19.66 -26.76 -2.99
C ALA A 376 18.59 -27.86 -3.12
N VAL A 377 17.34 -27.45 -3.31
CA VAL A 377 16.20 -28.32 -3.62
C VAL A 377 16.38 -28.86 -5.03
N SER A 378 16.02 -30.12 -5.31
CA SER A 378 16.05 -30.65 -6.67
C SER A 378 15.22 -29.75 -7.57
N GLU A 379 15.84 -29.08 -8.55
CA GLU A 379 15.18 -28.10 -9.41
C GLU A 379 14.27 -28.85 -10.38
N THR A 380 13.01 -29.04 -9.96
CA THR A 380 11.97 -29.46 -10.89
C THR A 380 11.53 -28.23 -11.65
N GLN A 381 11.75 -28.25 -12.96
CA GLN A 381 11.41 -27.16 -13.86
C GLN A 381 10.44 -27.67 -14.93
N ILE A 382 9.39 -26.92 -15.18
CA ILE A 382 8.43 -27.18 -16.24
C ILE A 382 8.62 -26.11 -17.31
N GLU A 383 8.97 -26.54 -18.52
CA GLU A 383 9.15 -25.65 -19.66
C GLU A 383 8.02 -25.82 -20.66
N PHE A 384 7.41 -24.71 -21.05
CA PHE A 384 6.57 -24.58 -22.23
C PHE A 384 7.44 -24.04 -23.36
N ARG A 385 7.65 -24.81 -24.42
CA ARG A 385 8.47 -24.43 -25.57
C ARG A 385 7.57 -24.12 -26.78
N ALA A 386 7.43 -22.84 -27.11
CA ALA A 386 6.70 -22.37 -28.28
C ALA A 386 7.63 -22.30 -29.50
N SER A 387 7.14 -22.67 -30.69
CA SER A 387 7.92 -22.52 -31.93
C SER A 387 7.85 -21.08 -32.45
N SER A 388 8.97 -20.47 -32.86
CA SER A 388 8.93 -19.17 -33.59
C SER A 388 8.18 -19.22 -34.90
N GLN A 389 8.19 -20.38 -35.58
CA GLN A 389 7.55 -20.54 -36.89
C GLN A 389 6.04 -20.82 -36.77
N ASP A 390 5.61 -21.43 -35.66
CA ASP A 390 4.21 -21.69 -35.36
C ASP A 390 3.98 -21.51 -33.84
N PRO A 391 3.78 -20.26 -33.37
CA PRO A 391 3.68 -19.97 -31.93
C PRO A 391 2.47 -20.59 -31.25
N GLY A 392 1.49 -21.08 -32.03
CA GLY A 392 0.36 -21.85 -31.52
C GLY A 392 0.73 -23.29 -31.11
N ARG A 393 1.91 -23.77 -31.50
CA ARG A 393 2.43 -25.09 -31.09
C ARG A 393 3.38 -24.91 -29.91
N VAL A 394 2.97 -25.47 -28.78
CA VAL A 394 3.77 -25.50 -27.56
C VAL A 394 4.09 -26.94 -27.19
N THR A 395 5.32 -27.19 -26.76
CA THR A 395 5.74 -28.48 -26.18
C THR A 395 5.96 -28.30 -24.69
N LEU A 396 5.28 -29.10 -23.89
CA LEU A 396 5.49 -29.20 -22.44
C LEU A 396 6.66 -30.15 -22.18
N ALA A 397 7.68 -29.69 -21.45
CA ALA A 397 8.81 -30.49 -21.02
C ALA A 397 8.98 -30.39 -19.49
N LEU A 398 9.20 -31.54 -18.84
CA LEU A 398 9.53 -31.61 -17.42
C LEU A 398 11.02 -31.93 -17.28
N LEU A 399 11.74 -31.09 -16.56
CA LEU A 399 13.13 -31.25 -16.21
C LEU A 399 13.23 -31.49 -14.70
N LYS A 400 14.12 -32.40 -14.31
CA LYS A 400 14.49 -32.64 -12.92
C LYS A 400 16.01 -32.62 -12.85
N ASP A 401 16.56 -31.72 -12.04
CA ASP A 401 18.00 -31.51 -11.90
C ASP A 401 18.69 -31.25 -13.26
N GLY A 402 18.05 -30.42 -14.09
CA GLY A 402 18.50 -30.08 -15.44
C GLY A 402 18.32 -31.17 -16.50
N LYS A 403 17.93 -32.40 -16.12
CA LYS A 403 17.69 -33.50 -17.06
C LYS A 403 16.20 -33.59 -17.43
N ARG A 404 15.90 -33.61 -18.73
CA ARG A 404 14.53 -33.79 -19.24
C ARG A 404 14.05 -35.21 -18.97
N ILE A 405 12.95 -35.34 -18.24
CA ILE A 405 12.32 -36.61 -17.87
C ILE A 405 10.97 -36.85 -18.56
N PHE A 406 10.36 -35.81 -19.12
CA PHE A 406 9.13 -35.91 -19.90
C PHE A 406 9.06 -34.79 -20.95
N SER A 407 8.44 -35.09 -22.09
CA SER A 407 8.18 -34.12 -23.16
C SER A 407 6.94 -34.54 -23.93
N LYS A 408 5.98 -33.63 -24.12
CA LYS A 408 4.78 -33.88 -24.94
C LYS A 408 4.35 -32.59 -25.63
N ALA A 409 3.95 -32.68 -26.90
CA ALA A 409 3.26 -31.58 -27.56
C ALA A 409 1.95 -31.27 -26.82
N ALA A 410 1.66 -29.98 -26.65
CA ALA A 410 0.48 -29.46 -25.97
C ALA A 410 -0.38 -28.68 -26.94
N LYS A 411 -1.69 -28.92 -26.88
CA LYS A 411 -2.71 -28.13 -27.59
C LYS A 411 -3.51 -27.30 -26.61
N THR A 412 -4.02 -26.16 -27.06
CA THR A 412 -4.95 -25.35 -26.28
C THR A 412 -6.18 -26.16 -25.86
N GLY A 413 -6.54 -26.10 -24.59
CA GLY A 413 -7.60 -26.88 -23.95
C GLY A 413 -7.24 -28.33 -23.63
N GLU A 414 -6.05 -28.82 -24.03
CA GLU A 414 -5.60 -30.18 -23.70
C GLU A 414 -5.07 -30.24 -22.27
N THR A 415 -5.57 -31.22 -21.51
CA THR A 415 -5.03 -31.59 -20.20
C THR A 415 -4.05 -32.76 -20.36
N ILE A 416 -2.78 -32.52 -20.07
CA ILE A 416 -1.69 -33.49 -20.20
C ILE A 416 -1.41 -34.13 -18.84
N GLU A 417 -1.47 -35.46 -18.78
CA GLU A 417 -0.98 -36.20 -17.63
C GLU A 417 0.54 -36.19 -17.62
N THR A 418 1.12 -35.77 -16.50
CA THR A 418 2.57 -35.71 -16.35
C THR A 418 3.05 -36.77 -15.37
N PRO A 419 4.31 -37.24 -15.49
CA PRO A 419 4.93 -38.08 -14.47
C PRO A 419 5.36 -37.28 -13.23
N TRP A 420 4.92 -36.03 -13.09
CA TRP A 420 5.18 -35.19 -11.93
C TRP A 420 4.22 -35.56 -10.81
N MET A 421 4.76 -36.06 -9.69
CA MET A 421 4.02 -36.48 -8.49
C MET A 421 2.86 -37.50 -8.75
N PRO A 422 3.12 -38.69 -9.32
CA PRO A 422 2.11 -39.74 -9.44
C PRO A 422 1.68 -40.31 -8.08
N GLN A 423 0.43 -40.76 -7.95
CA GLN A 423 -0.16 -41.22 -6.67
C GLN A 423 -0.76 -42.62 -6.82
N GLY A 424 -0.23 -43.62 -6.11
CA GLY A 424 -0.96 -44.86 -5.77
C GLY A 424 -1.77 -45.56 -6.88
N GLY A 425 -1.27 -45.62 -8.12
CA GLY A 425 -1.98 -46.22 -9.25
C GLY A 425 -2.86 -45.26 -10.07
N HIS A 426 -2.84 -43.96 -9.76
CA HIS A 426 -3.46 -42.88 -10.53
C HIS A 426 -2.43 -41.94 -11.16
N SER A 427 -2.82 -41.32 -12.28
CA SER A 427 -2.07 -40.32 -13.05
C SER A 427 -1.58 -39.16 -12.18
N GLY A 428 -0.33 -38.70 -12.39
CA GLY A 428 0.28 -37.56 -11.68
C GLY A 428 -0.42 -36.23 -11.92
N ILE A 429 0.20 -35.13 -11.48
CA ILE A 429 -0.35 -33.78 -11.67
C ILE A 429 -0.60 -33.57 -13.16
N LYS A 430 -1.83 -33.21 -13.51
CA LYS A 430 -2.21 -32.92 -14.88
C LYS A 430 -2.00 -31.44 -15.14
N ILE A 431 -1.41 -31.10 -16.27
CA ILE A 431 -1.18 -29.71 -16.69
C ILE A 431 -2.08 -29.44 -17.88
N SER A 432 -2.96 -28.46 -17.73
CA SER A 432 -3.83 -27.95 -18.79
C SER A 432 -3.18 -26.71 -19.39
N VAL A 433 -3.07 -26.66 -20.71
CA VAL A 433 -2.73 -25.42 -21.42
C VAL A 433 -4.04 -24.76 -21.83
N ASP A 434 -4.49 -23.79 -21.05
CA ASP A 434 -5.85 -23.24 -21.16
C ASP A 434 -5.98 -22.28 -22.34
N SER A 435 -4.93 -21.50 -22.63
CA SER A 435 -4.86 -20.65 -23.82
C SER A 435 -3.42 -20.42 -24.28
N ILE A 436 -3.25 -20.27 -25.59
CA ILE A 436 -2.00 -19.83 -26.21
C ILE A 436 -2.35 -18.64 -27.10
N ILE A 437 -1.67 -17.53 -26.90
CA ILE A 437 -1.90 -16.28 -27.61
C ILE A 437 -0.61 -15.92 -28.36
N PRO A 438 -0.54 -16.20 -29.67
CA PRO A 438 0.49 -15.66 -30.55
C PRO A 438 0.37 -14.15 -30.67
N ARG A 439 1.52 -13.46 -30.80
CA ARG A 439 1.59 -12.00 -30.90
C ARG A 439 0.89 -11.35 -29.71
N ALA A 440 1.19 -11.85 -28.51
CA ALA A 440 0.51 -11.42 -27.30
C ALA A 440 0.92 -10.00 -26.92
N ILE A 441 -0.06 -9.22 -26.49
CA ILE A 441 0.13 -7.92 -25.87
C ILE A 441 -0.49 -7.92 -24.48
N LEU A 442 0.24 -7.38 -23.51
CA LEU A 442 -0.25 -7.19 -22.16
C LEU A 442 -1.47 -6.26 -22.16
N THR A 443 -2.57 -6.75 -21.60
CA THR A 443 -3.83 -6.03 -21.42
C THR A 443 -4.15 -6.00 -19.93
N ASN A 444 -4.18 -4.79 -19.36
CA ASN A 444 -4.57 -4.61 -17.96
C ASN A 444 -6.08 -4.36 -17.88
N SER A 445 -6.82 -5.27 -17.24
CA SER A 445 -8.19 -5.02 -16.81
C SER A 445 -8.20 -4.39 -15.41
N VAL A 446 -9.16 -3.51 -15.18
CA VAL A 446 -9.36 -2.84 -13.90
C VAL A 446 -10.57 -3.48 -13.23
N GLN A 447 -10.35 -4.17 -12.12
CA GLN A 447 -11.41 -4.79 -11.33
C GLN A 447 -11.59 -4.06 -10.01
N PRO A 448 -12.81 -3.68 -9.60
CA PRO A 448 -13.06 -3.16 -8.26
C PRO A 448 -12.68 -4.19 -7.20
N ILE A 449 -12.12 -3.73 -6.09
CA ILE A 449 -11.80 -4.59 -4.94
C ILE A 449 -12.27 -3.95 -3.64
N GLU A 450 -12.71 -4.78 -2.69
CA GLU A 450 -13.03 -4.31 -1.34
C GLU A 450 -11.75 -4.12 -0.50
N ILE A 451 -11.80 -3.16 0.43
CA ILE A 451 -10.66 -2.91 1.32
C ILE A 451 -10.62 -4.00 2.39
N ALA A 452 -9.55 -4.79 2.39
CA ALA A 452 -9.27 -5.73 3.47
C ALA A 452 -8.75 -4.99 4.73
N PRO A 453 -9.19 -5.37 5.94
CA PRO A 453 -8.58 -4.88 7.19
C PRO A 453 -7.07 -5.11 7.22
N GLY A 454 -6.31 -4.12 7.68
CA GLY A 454 -4.85 -4.16 7.78
C GLY A 454 -4.08 -4.08 6.45
N ALA A 455 -4.74 -4.13 5.29
CA ALA A 455 -4.08 -4.02 4.00
C ALA A 455 -3.71 -2.56 3.67
N SER A 456 -2.67 -2.38 2.83
CA SER A 456 -2.40 -1.10 2.19
C SER A 456 -3.61 -0.67 1.37
N LEU A 457 -3.86 0.64 1.31
CA LEU A 457 -4.99 1.17 0.54
C LEU A 457 -4.81 0.83 -0.95
N PRO A 458 -5.76 0.09 -1.58
CA PRO A 458 -5.66 -0.27 -3.00
C PRO A 458 -5.59 0.97 -3.89
N GLU A 459 -4.98 0.86 -5.06
CA GLU A 459 -4.96 1.92 -6.07
C GLU A 459 -6.38 2.31 -6.49
N SER A 460 -6.57 3.54 -6.93
CA SER A 460 -7.79 3.99 -7.61
C SER A 460 -7.58 4.01 -9.13
N ALA A 461 -8.69 4.09 -9.86
CA ALA A 461 -8.67 4.23 -11.31
C ALA A 461 -9.71 5.23 -11.80
N ILE A 462 -9.42 5.85 -12.94
CA ILE A 462 -10.35 6.68 -13.69
C ILE A 462 -10.53 6.13 -15.10
N PHE A 463 -11.74 6.25 -15.63
CA PHE A 463 -12.03 6.00 -17.04
C PHE A 463 -12.17 7.33 -17.77
N VAL A 464 -11.26 7.59 -18.70
CA VAL A 464 -11.23 8.83 -19.50
C VAL A 464 -11.60 8.49 -20.93
N ARG A 465 -12.51 9.25 -21.53
CA ARG A 465 -12.91 9.06 -22.92
C ARG A 465 -13.06 10.39 -23.66
N PRO A 466 -13.04 10.37 -25.00
CA PRO A 466 -13.44 11.52 -25.81
C PRO A 466 -14.90 11.90 -25.52
N GLU A 467 -15.20 13.19 -25.54
CA GLU A 467 -16.53 13.73 -25.24
C GLU A 467 -17.55 13.47 -26.35
N SER A 468 -17.11 13.36 -27.61
CA SER A 468 -17.98 13.29 -28.78
C SER A 468 -19.12 12.27 -28.65
N SER A 469 -20.33 12.68 -29.03
CA SER A 469 -21.55 11.84 -29.03
C SER A 469 -21.43 10.61 -29.90
N ASP A 470 -20.56 10.64 -30.91
CA ASP A 470 -20.37 9.57 -31.88
C ASP A 470 -19.24 8.61 -31.49
N SER A 471 -18.55 8.85 -30.37
CA SER A 471 -17.51 7.95 -29.89
C SER A 471 -18.14 6.69 -29.30
N PRO A 472 -17.68 5.48 -29.69
CA PRO A 472 -18.12 4.24 -29.06
C PRO A 472 -17.99 4.32 -27.54
N GLU A 473 -18.91 3.74 -26.77
CA GLU A 473 -18.82 3.70 -25.30
C GLU A 473 -17.48 3.13 -24.79
N ASN A 474 -16.85 2.27 -25.60
CA ASN A 474 -15.57 1.63 -25.33
C ASN A 474 -14.34 2.40 -25.87
N ALA A 475 -14.50 3.60 -26.41
CA ALA A 475 -13.40 4.41 -26.95
C ALA A 475 -12.54 5.11 -25.86
N GLY A 476 -12.90 4.91 -24.59
CA GLY A 476 -12.13 5.41 -23.45
C GLY A 476 -11.02 4.45 -23.00
N ILE A 477 -10.18 4.96 -22.11
CA ILE A 477 -9.11 4.20 -21.48
C ILE A 477 -9.23 4.27 -19.96
N TRP A 478 -8.93 3.15 -19.31
CA TRP A 478 -8.68 3.13 -17.88
C TRP A 478 -7.27 3.63 -17.59
N LEU A 479 -7.14 4.52 -16.61
CA LEU A 479 -5.90 4.95 -16.01
C LEU A 479 -5.93 4.58 -14.52
N VAL A 480 -5.00 3.76 -14.08
CA VAL A 480 -4.79 3.44 -12.67
C VAL A 480 -3.67 4.32 -12.12
N GLU A 481 -3.60 4.56 -10.81
CA GLU A 481 -2.58 5.42 -10.20
C GLU A 481 -1.15 5.09 -10.69
N GLY A 482 -0.43 6.08 -11.20
CA GLY A 482 0.89 5.94 -11.84
C GLY A 482 0.87 5.71 -13.36
N ASP A 483 -0.29 5.47 -13.98
CA ASP A 483 -0.39 5.25 -15.42
C ASP A 483 -0.07 6.51 -16.24
N PHE A 484 0.65 6.28 -17.34
CA PHE A 484 0.89 7.23 -18.42
C PHE A 484 0.40 6.60 -19.73
N LYS A 485 -0.63 7.17 -20.36
CA LYS A 485 -1.20 6.67 -21.63
C LYS A 485 -1.61 7.82 -22.54
N THR A 486 -1.70 7.56 -23.83
CA THR A 486 -2.15 8.55 -24.81
C THR A 486 -3.60 8.30 -25.21
N LEU A 487 -4.36 9.36 -25.45
CA LEU A 487 -5.74 9.29 -25.92
C LEU A 487 -5.99 10.33 -27.01
N GLN A 488 -6.55 9.90 -28.13
CA GLN A 488 -6.95 10.78 -29.22
C GLN A 488 -8.37 11.30 -28.98
N ALA A 489 -8.56 12.61 -29.07
CA ALA A 489 -9.88 13.25 -29.06
C ALA A 489 -9.95 14.28 -30.20
N GLY A 490 -10.81 13.99 -31.19
CA GLY A 490 -10.84 14.74 -32.45
C GLY A 490 -9.51 14.64 -33.21
N GLN A 491 -8.94 15.79 -33.55
CA GLN A 491 -7.65 15.88 -34.26
C GLN A 491 -6.42 15.99 -33.34
N ASN A 492 -6.63 15.97 -32.02
CA ASN A 492 -5.56 16.13 -31.02
C ASN A 492 -5.29 14.82 -30.29
N THR A 493 -4.03 14.63 -29.93
CA THR A 493 -3.56 13.51 -29.11
C THR A 493 -3.07 14.07 -27.80
N TYR A 494 -3.60 13.55 -26.70
CA TYR A 494 -3.25 13.99 -25.36
C TYR A 494 -2.49 12.89 -24.62
N ASP A 495 -1.44 13.30 -23.91
CA ASP A 495 -0.75 12.48 -22.94
C ASP A 495 -1.48 12.60 -21.60
N LEU A 496 -1.95 11.48 -21.07
CA LEU A 496 -2.69 11.41 -19.83
C LEU A 496 -1.84 10.73 -18.77
N HIS A 497 -1.61 11.41 -17.66
CA HIS A 497 -0.94 10.86 -16.49
C HIS A 497 -1.88 10.96 -15.28
N TYR A 498 -2.22 9.82 -14.68
CA TYR A 498 -3.07 9.78 -13.50
C TYR A 498 -2.28 9.26 -12.31
N GLY A 499 -2.23 10.01 -11.22
CA GLY A 499 -1.54 9.57 -10.01
C GLY A 499 -1.33 10.70 -9.02
N SER A 500 -0.36 10.51 -8.13
CA SER A 500 0.05 11.51 -7.15
C SER A 500 0.50 12.81 -7.80
N ARG A 501 -0.02 13.92 -7.29
CA ARG A 501 0.31 15.27 -7.72
C ARG A 501 1.79 15.54 -7.51
N ARG A 502 2.41 16.18 -8.51
CA ARG A 502 3.82 16.57 -8.46
C ARG A 502 3.93 18.07 -8.19
N LEU A 503 4.90 18.43 -7.35
CA LEU A 503 5.24 19.82 -7.04
C LEU A 503 6.74 20.00 -7.18
N ASP A 504 7.17 20.88 -8.07
CA ASP A 504 8.58 21.24 -8.19
C ASP A 504 8.94 22.31 -7.15
N LEU A 505 9.99 22.06 -6.38
CA LEU A 505 10.54 22.99 -5.40
C LEU A 505 11.28 24.13 -6.11
N PRO A 506 11.34 25.33 -5.50
CA PRO A 506 12.09 26.47 -6.03
C PRO A 506 13.62 26.34 -5.85
N PHE A 507 14.09 25.17 -5.43
CA PHE A 507 15.50 24.81 -5.26
C PHE A 507 15.67 23.32 -5.55
N SER A 508 16.88 22.94 -5.95
CA SER A 508 17.26 21.54 -6.17
C SER A 508 18.03 21.00 -4.96
N LEU A 509 17.84 19.73 -4.63
CA LEU A 509 18.60 19.05 -3.59
C LEU A 509 19.43 17.95 -4.24
N SER A 510 20.75 18.01 -4.05
CA SER A 510 21.70 17.00 -4.50
C SER A 510 22.04 16.07 -3.33
N LEU A 511 21.92 14.75 -3.52
CA LEU A 511 22.35 13.77 -2.53
C LEU A 511 23.79 13.38 -2.82
N GLU A 512 24.73 13.81 -1.99
CA GLU A 512 26.15 13.47 -2.16
C GLU A 512 26.45 12.08 -1.61
N LYS A 513 25.93 11.78 -0.41
CA LYS A 513 26.19 10.52 0.27
C LYS A 513 25.05 10.14 1.20
N PHE A 514 24.64 8.87 1.17
CA PHE A 514 23.75 8.29 2.17
C PHE A 514 24.54 7.35 3.09
N GLU A 515 24.30 7.45 4.40
CA GLU A 515 24.92 6.59 5.39
C GLU A 515 23.86 6.01 6.34
N LYS A 516 23.92 4.70 6.53
CA LYS A 516 23.12 3.95 7.51
C LYS A 516 24.05 3.42 8.59
N ILE A 517 23.74 3.73 9.84
CA ILE A 517 24.43 3.21 11.02
C ILE A 517 23.52 2.13 11.60
N ASP A 518 24.05 0.92 11.78
CA ASP A 518 23.32 -0.22 12.32
C ASP A 518 23.62 -0.46 13.80
N TYR A 519 22.71 -1.13 14.51
CA TYR A 519 22.99 -1.62 15.85
C TYR A 519 24.12 -2.66 15.81
N PRO A 520 25.10 -2.59 16.72
CA PRO A 520 26.18 -3.58 16.77
C PRO A 520 25.63 -5.02 16.83
N GLY A 521 26.03 -5.86 15.87
CA GLY A 521 25.57 -7.25 15.76
C GLY A 521 24.18 -7.47 15.15
N SER A 522 23.60 -6.45 14.50
CA SER A 522 22.31 -6.53 13.81
C SER A 522 22.34 -5.74 12.49
N GLU A 523 21.46 -6.07 11.55
CA GLU A 523 21.20 -5.27 10.35
C GLU A 523 20.12 -4.19 10.57
N MET A 524 19.61 -4.07 11.80
CA MET A 524 18.63 -3.06 12.16
C MET A 524 19.26 -1.66 12.15
N PRO A 525 18.67 -0.69 11.42
CA PRO A 525 19.16 0.68 11.41
C PRO A 525 19.02 1.31 12.79
N MET A 526 20.14 1.82 13.33
CA MET A 526 20.18 2.71 14.48
C MET A 526 19.91 4.16 14.07
N SER A 527 20.53 4.60 12.97
CA SER A 527 20.28 5.91 12.38
C SER A 527 20.61 5.90 10.89
N PHE A 528 20.06 6.87 10.17
CA PHE A 528 20.39 7.07 8.77
C PHE A 528 20.46 8.58 8.51
N GLN A 529 21.44 8.96 7.71
CA GLN A 529 21.79 10.35 7.44
C GLN A 529 22.15 10.55 5.97
N SER A 530 21.84 11.75 5.48
CA SER A 530 22.08 12.15 4.11
C SER A 530 22.91 13.41 4.09
N THR A 531 24.06 13.36 3.44
CA THR A 531 24.83 14.57 3.11
C THR A 531 24.29 15.13 1.82
N VAL A 532 23.76 16.35 1.88
CA VAL A 532 23.07 16.98 0.77
C VAL A 532 23.62 18.37 0.47
N ARG A 533 23.45 18.81 -0.76
CA ARG A 533 23.77 20.17 -1.20
C ARG A 533 22.55 20.82 -1.82
N VAL A 534 22.33 22.09 -1.51
CA VAL A 534 21.22 22.86 -2.08
C VAL A 534 21.70 23.58 -3.33
N ASN A 535 20.99 23.42 -4.44
CA ASN A 535 21.32 23.97 -5.76
C ASN A 535 22.72 23.59 -6.29
N GLY A 536 23.33 22.53 -5.78
CA GLY A 536 24.70 22.15 -6.17
C GLY A 536 25.79 23.12 -5.69
N GLU A 537 25.46 24.11 -4.84
CA GLU A 537 26.37 25.14 -4.34
C GLU A 537 26.44 25.15 -2.79
N GLY A 538 27.46 25.78 -2.21
CA GLY A 538 27.59 25.95 -0.75
C GLY A 538 28.31 24.82 -0.02
N GLU A 539 28.19 24.76 1.31
CA GLU A 539 28.76 23.66 2.11
C GLU A 539 27.78 22.46 2.14
N PRO A 540 28.28 21.22 2.19
CA PRO A 540 27.42 20.05 2.42
C PRO A 540 26.68 20.17 3.75
N ILE A 541 25.38 19.89 3.72
CA ILE A 541 24.51 19.91 4.89
C ILE A 541 24.14 18.47 5.23
N LEU A 542 24.31 18.10 6.49
CA LEU A 542 23.85 16.81 6.99
C LEU A 542 22.37 16.90 7.37
N ILE A 543 21.54 16.05 6.76
CA ILE A 543 20.17 15.80 7.22
C ILE A 543 20.16 14.46 7.96
N SER A 544 19.76 14.49 9.22
CA SER A 544 19.59 13.29 10.05
C SER A 544 18.18 13.23 10.63
N MET A 545 17.81 12.13 11.30
CA MET A 545 16.45 11.91 11.83
C MET A 545 15.96 13.04 12.75
N ASN A 546 16.86 13.68 13.51
CA ASN A 546 16.53 14.75 14.44
C ASN A 546 17.01 16.14 13.99
N GLU A 547 17.77 16.22 12.90
CA GLU A 547 18.30 17.47 12.35
C GLU A 547 17.80 17.65 10.90
N PRO A 548 16.60 18.22 10.73
CA PRO A 548 16.04 18.47 9.40
C PRO A 548 16.65 19.70 8.75
N LEU A 549 16.76 19.68 7.41
CA LEU A 549 17.10 20.87 6.64
C LEU A 549 15.91 21.83 6.58
N LYS A 550 16.14 23.09 6.92
CA LYS A 550 15.15 24.17 6.77
C LYS A 550 15.62 25.15 5.71
N PHE A 551 14.88 25.27 4.63
CA PHE A 551 15.24 26.15 3.51
C PHE A 551 14.01 26.74 2.83
N LEU A 552 13.99 28.06 2.61
CA LEU A 552 12.86 28.80 2.00
C LEU A 552 11.46 28.48 2.59
N GLY A 553 11.41 28.23 3.90
CA GLY A 553 10.19 27.86 4.63
C GLY A 553 9.77 26.38 4.49
N TYR A 554 10.50 25.58 3.71
CA TYR A 554 10.36 24.12 3.67
C TYR A 554 11.22 23.49 4.76
N THR A 555 10.73 22.40 5.34
CA THR A 555 11.47 21.54 6.27
C THR A 555 11.56 20.15 5.65
N LEU A 556 12.78 19.67 5.43
CA LEU A 556 13.07 18.37 4.84
C LEU A 556 13.57 17.44 5.95
N TYR A 557 12.82 16.38 6.20
CA TYR A 557 13.15 15.34 7.16
C TYR A 557 13.63 14.11 6.42
N GLN A 558 14.70 13.48 6.90
CA GLN A 558 15.06 12.15 6.45
C GLN A 558 13.99 11.17 6.96
N SER A 559 13.13 10.65 6.08
CA SER A 559 12.00 9.80 6.47
C SER A 559 12.24 8.32 6.22
N SER A 560 12.92 7.98 5.12
CA SER A 560 13.23 6.59 4.76
C SER A 560 14.41 6.53 3.79
N TYR A 561 14.76 5.33 3.33
CA TYR A 561 15.84 5.09 2.39
C TYR A 561 15.59 3.81 1.60
N GLU A 562 16.25 3.69 0.45
CA GLU A 562 16.30 2.48 -0.36
C GLU A 562 17.77 2.08 -0.52
N LEU A 563 18.11 0.85 -0.13
CA LEU A 563 19.44 0.31 -0.34
C LEU A 563 19.49 -0.27 -1.76
N GLY A 564 20.42 0.21 -2.58
CA GLY A 564 20.66 -0.40 -3.88
C GLY A 564 21.31 -1.77 -3.70
N GLN A 565 20.67 -2.83 -4.18
CA GLN A 565 21.28 -4.17 -4.25
C GLN A 565 22.39 -4.17 -5.34
N GLY A 566 23.56 -3.64 -4.99
CA GLY A 566 24.69 -3.42 -5.91
C GLY A 566 24.62 -2.13 -6.75
N GLY A 567 23.66 -1.24 -6.44
CA GLY A 567 23.50 0.09 -7.06
C GLY A 567 23.56 1.22 -6.03
N PRO A 568 23.49 2.50 -6.45
CA PRO A 568 23.51 3.63 -5.52
C PRO A 568 22.28 3.61 -4.60
N SER A 569 22.50 3.94 -3.33
CA SER A 569 21.41 4.09 -2.35
C SER A 569 20.54 5.30 -2.71
N ALA A 570 19.31 5.34 -2.22
CA ALA A 570 18.44 6.51 -2.35
C ALA A 570 17.91 6.96 -0.99
N SER A 571 17.81 8.27 -0.82
CA SER A 571 17.17 8.88 0.34
C SER A 571 15.76 9.32 0.00
N ILE A 572 14.84 9.04 0.91
CA ILE A 572 13.46 9.52 0.85
C ILE A 572 13.33 10.60 1.91
N PHE A 573 13.05 11.82 1.47
CA PHE A 573 12.85 12.99 2.31
C PHE A 573 11.35 13.28 2.42
N SER A 574 10.85 13.48 3.64
CA SER A 574 9.55 14.12 3.86
C SER A 574 9.74 15.63 3.73
N VAL A 575 9.00 16.25 2.81
CA VAL A 575 9.06 17.69 2.53
C VAL A 575 7.80 18.35 3.07
N ASN A 576 7.97 19.20 4.07
CA ASN A 576 6.87 19.87 4.75
C ASN A 576 6.98 21.41 4.66
N LYS A 577 5.89 22.10 4.33
CA LYS A 577 5.77 23.55 4.48
C LYS A 577 4.49 23.87 5.26
N ASP A 578 4.64 24.41 6.46
CA ASP A 578 3.52 24.62 7.39
C ASP A 578 3.34 26.12 7.69
N PRO A 579 2.45 26.82 6.97
CA PRO A 579 2.17 28.24 7.22
C PRO A 579 1.40 28.48 8.53
N GLY A 580 0.76 27.45 9.09
CA GLY A 580 0.05 27.53 10.36
C GLY A 580 0.96 27.36 11.58
N ARG A 581 2.18 26.84 11.39
CA ARG A 581 3.17 26.61 12.46
C ARG A 581 3.38 27.81 13.39
N PRO A 582 3.66 29.04 12.92
CA PRO A 582 3.84 30.19 13.81
C PRO A 582 2.58 30.50 14.62
N VAL A 583 1.39 30.38 14.02
CA VAL A 583 0.12 30.63 14.69
C VAL A 583 -0.15 29.58 15.77
N LYS A 584 0.16 28.30 15.50
CA LYS A 584 0.02 27.21 16.47
C LYS A 584 0.98 27.40 17.65
N TYR A 585 2.23 27.77 17.40
CA TYR A 585 3.22 28.01 18.46
C TYR A 585 2.92 29.25 19.30
N ALA A 586 2.48 30.34 18.68
CA ALA A 586 1.98 31.50 19.42
C ALA A 586 0.74 31.13 20.25
N GLY A 587 -0.20 30.39 19.65
CA GLY A 587 -1.41 29.91 20.32
C GLY A 587 -1.13 29.00 21.50
N SER A 588 -0.20 28.04 21.38
CA SER A 588 0.20 27.16 22.48
C SER A 588 0.86 27.94 23.62
N LEU A 589 1.75 28.88 23.31
CA LEU A 589 2.36 29.74 24.33
C LEU A 589 1.31 30.59 25.06
N ILE A 590 0.41 31.24 24.32
CA ILE A 590 -0.71 32.01 24.87
C ILE A 590 -1.60 31.13 25.74
N LEU A 591 -1.89 29.91 25.30
CA LEU A 591 -2.69 28.94 26.05
C LEU A 591 -2.02 28.59 27.39
N CYS A 592 -0.72 28.26 27.38
CA CYS A 592 0.04 27.96 28.60
C CYS A 592 0.05 29.14 29.57
N VAL A 593 0.32 30.35 29.08
CA VAL A 593 0.28 31.59 29.88
C VAL A 593 -1.12 31.84 30.44
N GLY A 594 -2.17 31.65 29.63
CA GLY A 594 -3.56 31.81 30.05
C GLY A 594 -3.95 30.85 31.16
N ILE A 595 -3.59 29.57 31.03
CA ILE A 595 -3.82 28.55 32.05
C ILE A 595 -3.07 28.88 33.34
N MET A 596 -1.81 29.32 33.25
CA MET A 596 -1.02 29.74 34.40
C MET A 596 -1.66 30.92 35.13
N ILE A 597 -2.03 31.99 34.41
CA ILE A 597 -2.70 33.16 34.97
C ILE A 597 -4.05 32.78 35.60
N PHE A 598 -4.85 31.97 34.91
CA PHE A 598 -6.14 31.50 35.41
C PHE A 598 -5.99 30.72 36.73
N SER A 599 -4.99 29.85 36.81
CA SER A 599 -4.70 29.04 37.99
C SER A 599 -4.22 29.90 39.16
N ILE A 600 -3.34 30.89 38.90
CA ILE A 600 -2.87 31.84 39.92
C ILE A 600 -4.05 32.69 40.44
N MET A 601 -4.89 33.23 39.55
CA MET A 601 -6.05 34.05 39.94
C MET A 601 -7.07 33.26 40.78
N LYS A 602 -7.18 31.95 40.57
CA LYS A 602 -8.11 31.08 41.31
C LYS A 602 -7.49 30.53 42.61
N SER A 603 -6.17 30.61 42.77
CA SER A 603 -5.45 30.16 43.96
C SER A 603 -5.88 30.90 45.22
N GLU A 604 -6.03 30.16 46.31
CA GLU A 604 -6.39 30.71 47.63
C GLU A 604 -5.35 31.72 48.15
N TRP A 605 -4.08 31.59 47.73
CA TRP A 605 -3.02 32.56 48.04
C TRP A 605 -3.30 33.95 47.45
N TYR A 606 -3.68 33.99 46.17
CA TYR A 606 -3.99 35.24 45.47
C TYR A 606 -5.25 35.90 46.04
N LYS A 607 -6.28 35.10 46.33
CA LYS A 607 -7.50 35.56 47.01
C LYS A 607 -7.18 36.18 48.38
N LYS A 608 -6.40 35.50 49.23
CA LYS A 608 -6.03 36.01 50.56
C LYS A 608 -5.25 37.33 50.51
N LYS A 609 -4.38 37.53 49.52
CA LYS A 609 -3.57 38.76 49.38
C LYS A 609 -4.37 39.96 48.86
N HIS A 610 -5.39 39.74 48.04
CA HIS A 610 -6.21 40.80 47.45
C HIS A 610 -7.57 41.03 48.14
N LEU A 611 -8.06 40.11 48.97
CA LEU A 611 -9.27 40.29 49.79
C LEU A 611 -8.98 40.80 51.21
N LYS A 612 -7.73 40.73 51.70
CA LYS A 612 -7.34 41.29 53.01
C LYS A 612 -7.00 42.79 52.99
N GLY A 613 -6.99 43.44 51.81
CA GLY A 613 -6.75 44.88 51.67
C GLY A 613 -8.01 45.75 51.61
N THR A 614 -9.18 45.16 51.87
CA THR A 614 -10.50 45.83 51.85
C THR A 614 -11.34 45.45 53.06
N ALA A 615 -10.71 45.32 54.23
CA ALA A 615 -11.39 45.19 55.51
C ALA A 615 -11.04 46.39 56.37
#